data_AF-A0A2N3AWF0-F1
#
_entry.id   AF-A0A2N3AWF0-F1
#
_cell.length_a   1.000
_cell.length_b   1.000
_cell.length_c   1.000
_cell.angle_alpha   90.00
_cell.angle_beta   90.00
_cell.angle_gamma   90.00
#
_symmetry.space_group_name_H-M   'P 1'
#
loop_
_entity.id
_entity.type
_entity.pdbx_description
1 polymer ?
#
loop_
_entity_poly.entity_id
_entity_poly.type
_entity_poly.pdbx_seq_one_letter_code
_entity_poly.pdbx_strand_id
1 'polypeptide(L)'
;MTAIGQDTLGTRQTLTVGGKEYAYYSLAKAAEQLGDVSKLPISMKVLLENLLRFEDGGFTVGRDHIQAIVDWQDNPTTGEEIQYRPARVLLQD
;
A
#
# COMPACT_ATOMS: atom_id res chain seq x y z
N MET A 1 17.28 -5.89 7.77
CA MET A 1 16.33 -4.76 7.61
C MET A 1 15.47 -5.07 6.40
N THR A 2 14.14 -5.06 6.53
CA THR A 2 13.25 -5.25 5.39
C THR A 2 13.52 -4.12 4.38
N ALA A 3 13.89 -4.47 3.15
CA ALA A 3 14.04 -3.49 2.09
C ALA A 3 12.67 -2.88 1.79
N ILE A 4 12.55 -1.57 1.98
CA ILE A 4 11.37 -0.79 1.58
C ILE A 4 11.53 -0.34 0.12
N GLY A 5 10.40 -0.10 -0.53
CA GLY A 5 10.34 0.35 -1.91
C GLY A 5 10.80 1.79 -2.13
N GLN A 6 10.54 2.28 -3.33
CA GLN A 6 10.60 3.68 -3.72
C GLN A 6 9.29 4.35 -3.26
N ASP A 7 9.36 5.58 -2.73
CA ASP A 7 8.17 6.37 -2.37
C ASP A 7 7.84 7.37 -3.49
N THR A 8 7.61 6.87 -4.71
CA THR A 8 7.37 7.73 -5.89
C THR A 8 6.07 8.54 -5.78
N LEU A 9 5.11 8.06 -4.98
CA LEU A 9 3.84 8.73 -4.70
C LEU A 9 3.91 9.71 -3.50
N GLY A 10 5.06 9.82 -2.81
CA GLY A 10 5.24 10.75 -1.70
C GLY A 10 4.29 10.49 -0.51
N THR A 11 3.98 9.21 -0.27
CA THR A 11 3.00 8.77 0.73
C THR A 11 3.63 8.43 2.07
N ARG A 12 4.97 8.32 2.16
CA ARG A 12 5.66 8.08 3.42
C ARG A 12 5.53 9.29 4.33
N GLN A 13 5.03 9.06 5.53
CA GLN A 13 4.84 10.07 6.56
C GLN A 13 5.50 9.63 7.87
N THR A 14 5.75 10.60 8.75
CA THR A 14 6.28 10.36 10.09
C THR A 14 5.19 10.55 11.12
N LEU A 15 5.03 9.58 12.02
CA LEU A 15 4.17 9.64 13.19
C LEU A 15 5.05 9.70 14.43
N THR A 16 4.90 10.75 15.24
CA THR A 16 5.63 10.91 16.49
C THR A 16 4.75 10.50 17.68
N VAL A 17 5.17 9.49 18.43
CA VAL A 17 4.46 8.98 19.63
C VAL A 17 5.43 8.84 20.78
N GLY A 18 5.18 9.55 21.89
CA GLY A 18 6.02 9.46 23.09
C GLY A 18 7.50 9.76 22.85
N GLY A 19 7.81 10.72 21.96
CA GLY A 19 9.17 11.09 21.58
C GLY A 19 9.88 10.12 20.63
N LYS A 20 9.17 9.10 20.12
CA LYS A 20 9.68 8.18 19.10
C LYS A 20 9.03 8.48 17.75
N GLU A 21 9.81 8.40 16.69
CA GLU A 21 9.35 8.58 15.32
C GLU A 21 9.11 7.23 14.64
N TYR A 22 7.98 7.11 13.95
CA TYR A 22 7.59 5.95 13.18
C TYR A 22 7.29 6.37 11.75
N ALA A 23 7.89 5.70 10.77
CA ALA A 23 7.50 5.87 9.38
C ALA A 23 6.27 5.01 9.07
N TYR A 24 5.30 5.57 8.35
CA TYR A 24 4.14 4.84 7.83
C TYR A 24 3.79 5.35 6.43
N TYR A 25 3.08 4.56 5.63
CA TYR A 25 2.59 4.96 4.31
C TYR A 25 1.13 5.37 4.43
N SER A 26 0.85 6.66 4.18
CA SER A 26 -0.44 7.28 4.44
C SER A 26 -1.43 7.03 3.30
N LEU A 27 -2.53 6.35 3.60
CA LEU A 27 -3.65 6.17 2.66
C LEU A 27 -4.31 7.51 2.29
N ALA A 28 -4.31 8.49 3.19
CA ALA A 28 -4.82 9.83 2.88
C ALA A 28 -3.95 10.53 1.84
N LYS A 29 -2.62 10.41 1.95
CA LYS A 29 -1.69 10.93 0.94
C LYS A 29 -1.81 10.18 -0.39
N ALA A 30 -1.99 8.88 -0.34
CA ALA A 30 -2.27 8.09 -1.54
C ALA A 30 -3.55 8.59 -2.24
N ALA A 31 -4.59 8.92 -1.48
CA ALA A 31 -5.85 9.41 -2.02
C ALA A 31 -5.73 10.77 -2.73
N GLU A 32 -4.83 11.65 -2.25
CA GLU A 32 -4.50 12.92 -2.93
C GLU A 32 -3.91 12.69 -4.34
N GLN A 33 -3.26 11.54 -4.59
CA GLN A 33 -2.56 11.24 -5.85
C GLN A 33 -3.31 10.27 -6.77
N LEU A 34 -4.14 9.39 -6.20
CA LEU A 34 -4.77 8.27 -6.91
C LEU A 34 -6.30 8.32 -6.93
N GLY A 35 -6.92 9.20 -6.13
CA GLY A 35 -8.38 9.31 -5.99
C GLY A 35 -8.90 8.81 -4.64
N ASP A 36 -10.22 8.90 -4.42
CA ASP A 36 -10.82 8.50 -3.15
C ASP A 36 -10.57 7.01 -2.85
N VAL A 37 -10.20 6.69 -1.61
CA VAL A 37 -9.99 5.31 -1.12
C VAL A 37 -10.92 4.96 0.03
N SER A 38 -11.88 5.85 0.34
CA SER A 38 -12.78 5.72 1.50
C SER A 38 -13.66 4.48 1.42
N LYS A 39 -14.13 4.16 0.21
CA LYS A 39 -15.02 3.02 -0.09
C LYS A 39 -14.32 1.67 -0.09
N LEU A 40 -12.99 1.63 -0.12
CA LEU A 40 -12.26 0.37 -0.07
C LEU A 40 -12.54 -0.40 1.25
N PRO A 41 -12.88 -1.70 1.17
CA PRO A 41 -12.92 -2.57 2.33
C PRO A 41 -11.59 -2.56 3.09
N ILE A 42 -11.62 -2.83 4.39
CA ILE A 42 -10.41 -2.81 5.23
C ILE A 42 -9.34 -3.78 4.71
N SER A 43 -9.73 -4.95 4.21
CA SER A 43 -8.82 -5.90 3.57
C SER A 43 -8.09 -5.29 2.37
N MET A 44 -8.80 -4.56 1.50
CA MET A 44 -8.21 -3.88 0.35
C MET A 44 -7.30 -2.73 0.77
N LYS A 45 -7.63 -2.02 1.85
CA LYS A 45 -6.75 -0.99 2.44
C LYS A 45 -5.43 -1.56 2.97
N VAL A 46 -5.44 -2.79 3.50
CA VAL A 46 -4.20 -3.51 3.90
C VAL A 46 -3.35 -3.84 2.68
N LEU A 47 -3.96 -4.32 1.60
CA LEU A 47 -3.26 -4.60 0.34
C LEU A 47 -2.68 -3.32 -0.26
N LEU A 48 -3.47 -2.24 -0.32
CA LEU A 48 -3.05 -0.93 -0.82
C LEU A 48 -1.81 -0.42 -0.07
N GLU A 49 -1.82 -0.43 1.26
CA GLU A 49 -0.67 0.01 2.06
C GLU A 49 0.56 -0.87 1.81
N ASN A 50 0.38 -2.18 1.62
CA ASN A 50 1.46 -3.08 1.28
C ASN A 50 2.12 -2.70 -0.04
N LEU A 51 1.31 -2.42 -1.08
CA LEU A 51 1.82 -1.99 -2.38
C LEU A 51 2.54 -0.63 -2.28
N LEU A 52 1.97 0.35 -1.57
CA LEU A 52 2.61 1.66 -1.35
C LEU A 52 3.99 1.50 -0.69
N ARG A 53 4.11 0.62 0.30
CA ARG A 53 5.37 0.38 1.03
C ARG A 53 6.45 -0.28 0.17
N PHE A 54 6.05 -1.04 -0.84
CA PHE A 54 6.92 -1.93 -1.62
C PHE A 54 6.97 -1.61 -3.12
N GLU A 55 6.40 -0.47 -3.54
CA GLU A 55 6.55 0.08 -4.89
C GLU A 55 8.02 0.13 -5.29
N ASP A 56 8.38 -0.35 -6.46
CA ASP A 56 9.79 -0.51 -6.85
C ASP A 56 10.07 -0.06 -8.28
N GLY A 57 9.33 0.95 -8.76
CA GLY A 57 9.43 1.46 -10.11
C GLY A 57 8.81 0.52 -11.15
N GLY A 58 7.97 -0.43 -10.72
CA GLY A 58 7.32 -1.40 -11.60
C GLY A 58 8.11 -2.69 -11.86
N PHE A 59 9.17 -2.98 -11.10
CA PHE A 59 9.85 -4.27 -11.21
C PHE A 59 8.98 -5.43 -10.67
N THR A 60 8.37 -5.24 -9.51
CA THR A 60 7.34 -6.15 -8.96
C THR A 60 6.07 -5.41 -8.54
N VAL A 61 6.20 -4.15 -8.10
CA VAL A 61 5.07 -3.30 -7.71
C VAL A 61 5.23 -1.94 -8.40
N GLY A 62 4.33 -1.65 -9.34
CA GLY A 62 4.29 -0.37 -10.04
C GLY A 62 3.09 0.49 -9.64
N ARG A 63 3.09 1.75 -10.08
CA ARG A 63 1.97 2.68 -9.89
C ARG A 63 0.65 2.11 -10.41
N ASP A 64 0.67 1.39 -11.52
CA ASP A 64 -0.53 0.81 -12.13
C ASP A 64 -1.17 -0.24 -11.22
N HIS A 65 -0.38 -1.10 -10.56
CA HIS A 65 -0.90 -2.06 -9.57
C HIS A 65 -1.56 -1.34 -8.38
N ILE A 66 -1.01 -0.19 -7.97
CA ILE A 66 -1.54 0.60 -6.85
C ILE A 66 -2.85 1.29 -7.29
N GLN A 67 -2.90 1.85 -8.51
CA GLN A 67 -4.09 2.46 -9.08
C GLN A 67 -5.21 1.44 -9.26
N ALA A 68 -4.90 0.22 -9.73
CA ALA A 68 -5.87 -0.85 -9.90
C ALA A 68 -6.59 -1.22 -8.58
N ILE A 69 -5.91 -1.14 -7.44
CA ILE A 69 -6.55 -1.35 -6.13
C ILE A 69 -7.53 -0.23 -5.77
N VAL A 70 -7.23 1.01 -6.15
CA VAL A 70 -8.14 2.15 -5.94
C VAL A 70 -9.36 2.01 -6.85
N ASP A 71 -9.15 1.77 -8.14
CA ASP A 71 -10.20 1.67 -9.15
C ASP A 71 -11.13 0.47 -8.95
N TRP A 72 -10.63 -0.60 -8.30
CA TRP A 72 -11.43 -1.77 -7.95
C TRP A 72 -12.71 -1.44 -7.19
N GLN A 73 -12.72 -0.35 -6.40
CA GLN A 73 -13.90 0.06 -5.64
C GLN A 73 -15.09 0.48 -6.53
N ASP A 74 -14.85 0.85 -7.79
CA ASP A 74 -15.89 1.29 -8.73
C ASP A 74 -16.59 0.11 -9.41
N ASN A 75 -15.88 -1.00 -9.60
CA ASN A 75 -16.43 -2.24 -10.14
C ASN A 75 -15.73 -3.46 -9.48
N PRO A 76 -16.22 -3.95 -8.33
CA PRO A 76 -15.56 -4.95 -7.50
C PRO A 76 -15.72 -6.38 -8.06
N THR A 77 -15.18 -6.62 -9.25
CA THR A 77 -15.04 -7.93 -9.87
C THR A 77 -13.62 -8.47 -9.64
N THR A 78 -13.34 -9.69 -10.10
CA THR A 78 -11.94 -10.18 -10.13
C THR A 78 -11.08 -9.19 -10.91
N GLY A 79 -10.08 -8.62 -10.24
CA GLY A 79 -9.14 -7.66 -10.82
C GLY A 79 -7.87 -8.34 -11.33
N GLU A 80 -6.86 -7.52 -11.61
CA GLU A 80 -5.53 -7.99 -12.00
C GLU A 80 -4.79 -8.68 -10.85
N GLU A 81 -3.82 -9.52 -11.18
CA GLU A 81 -2.92 -10.11 -10.19
C GLU A 81 -1.99 -9.05 -9.59
N ILE A 82 -1.79 -9.11 -8.28
CA ILE A 82 -0.89 -8.20 -7.56
C ILE A 82 0.15 -8.97 -6.75
N GLN A 83 1.27 -8.30 -6.48
CA GLN A 83 2.26 -8.79 -5.52
C GLN A 83 1.85 -8.41 -4.10
N TYR A 84 1.97 -9.35 -3.15
CA TYR A 84 1.72 -9.09 -1.75
C TYR A 84 2.84 -9.66 -0.89
N ARG A 85 3.42 -8.80 -0.04
CA ARG A 85 4.53 -9.16 0.86
C ARG A 85 4.03 -9.20 2.31
N PRO A 86 3.69 -10.37 2.87
CA PRO A 86 3.16 -10.45 4.23
C PRO A 86 4.19 -9.98 5.25
N ALA A 87 3.73 -9.33 6.32
CA ALA A 87 4.60 -8.79 7.35
C ALA A 87 5.32 -9.88 8.18
N ARG A 88 4.73 -11.07 8.29
CA ARG A 88 5.28 -12.22 9.02
C ARG A 88 4.64 -13.52 8.53
N VAL A 89 5.37 -14.61 8.72
CA VAL A 89 4.89 -15.97 8.49
C VAL A 89 4.86 -16.68 9.84
N LEU A 90 3.78 -17.41 10.12
CA LEU A 90 3.69 -18.32 11.25
C LEU A 90 3.87 -19.74 10.72
N LEU A 91 4.87 -20.47 11.23
CA LEU A 91 5.11 -21.86 10.86
C LEU A 91 4.47 -22.77 11.90
N GLN A 92 3.86 -23.85 11.40
CA GLN A 92 3.42 -24.96 12.24
C GLN A 92 4.63 -25.85 12.57
N ASP A 93 4.52 -26.62 13.66
CA ASP A 93 5.48 -27.64 14.08
C ASP A 93 5.60 -28.82 13.08
#